data_AF-A0A833T004-F1
#
_entry.id   AF-A0A833T004-F1
#
_cell.length_a   1.000
_cell.length_b   1.000
_cell.length_c   1.000
_cell.angle_alpha   90.00
_cell.angle_beta   90.00
_cell.angle_gamma   90.00
#
_symmetry.space_group_name_H-M   'P 1'
#
loop_
_entity.id
_entity.type
_entity.pdbx_description
1 polymer ?
#
loop_
_entity_poly.entity_id
_entity_poly.type
_entity_poly.pdbx_seq_one_letter_code
_entity_poly.pdbx_strand_id
1 'polypeptide(L)'
;MISALREKIQVPGVAATSESTSRDGQLKAMVDLIIADKLRLRELRRVRQIRYRKKKDDYADRLDEGNKQLQVEIEKHKERRRLALAAVPAKESGWSVAVEYFRLFQFGLQETSASGGCPLSESQRRAQIAFLKATMAPGILYNTECGAKAIIGNWYYISQWFSEFDMELNALETGVSGTLVAKTNTTIAITEHTIRKVFPHLLSSDDSGGLSPIARELVGRTLVMKGTSRFE
;
A
#
# COMPACT_ATOMS: atom_id res chain seq x y z
N MET A 1 82.79 86.29 6.62
CA MET A 1 81.89 86.95 5.64
C MET A 1 80.83 85.95 5.24
N ILE A 2 79.59 86.42 5.21
CA ILE A 2 78.32 85.69 5.28
C ILE A 2 78.01 84.86 4.01
N SER A 3 77.61 83.59 4.17
CA SER A 3 76.86 82.81 3.16
C SER A 3 75.77 82.00 3.87
N ALA A 4 74.54 82.52 3.97
CA ALA A 4 73.44 82.42 3.00
C ALA A 4 72.83 81.00 2.87
N LEU A 5 72.28 80.51 3.98
CA LEU A 5 71.22 79.50 4.01
C LEU A 5 69.88 80.16 3.68
N ARG A 6 69.27 79.83 2.53
CA ARG A 6 67.81 79.79 2.41
C ARG A 6 67.40 78.88 1.25
N GLU A 7 67.27 77.62 1.59
CA GLU A 7 66.74 76.57 0.73
C GLU A 7 65.24 76.80 0.47
N LYS A 8 64.85 76.71 -0.80
CA LYS A 8 63.46 76.68 -1.25
C LYS A 8 62.79 75.40 -0.75
N ILE A 9 61.90 75.51 0.22
CA ILE A 9 60.89 74.48 0.48
C ILE A 9 59.56 74.99 -0.08
N GLN A 10 59.30 74.64 -1.34
CA GLN A 10 57.94 74.64 -1.88
C GLN A 10 57.38 73.25 -1.59
N VAL A 11 56.42 73.16 -0.66
CA VAL A 11 55.66 71.93 -0.38
C VAL A 11 54.43 71.91 -1.31
N PRO A 12 54.25 70.89 -2.16
CA PRO A 12 52.96 70.53 -2.73
C PRO A 12 52.51 69.21 -2.08
N GLY A 13 51.79 69.29 -0.96
CA GLY A 13 51.53 68.09 -0.15
C GLY A 13 50.32 68.22 0.76
N VAL A 14 49.16 68.64 0.23
CA VAL A 14 47.89 68.61 0.99
C VAL A 14 46.69 68.20 0.12
N ALA A 15 46.70 68.43 -1.21
CA ALA A 15 45.56 68.13 -2.06
C ALA A 15 45.44 66.65 -2.50
N ALA A 16 46.55 65.92 -2.67
CA ALA A 16 46.52 64.53 -3.17
C ALA A 16 46.09 63.48 -2.11
N THR A 17 46.23 63.80 -0.83
CA THR A 17 45.93 62.90 0.30
C THR A 17 44.45 62.90 0.70
N SER A 18 43.72 64.00 0.49
CA SER A 18 42.28 64.10 0.80
C SER A 18 41.38 63.42 -0.24
N GLU A 19 41.74 63.45 -1.52
CA GLU A 19 41.02 62.72 -2.58
C GLU A 19 41.20 61.19 -2.48
N SER A 20 42.39 60.75 -2.06
CA SER A 20 42.73 59.34 -1.82
C SER A 20 41.90 58.74 -0.68
N THR A 21 41.80 59.44 0.45
CA THR A 21 40.99 59.01 1.61
C THR A 21 39.48 59.06 1.33
N SER A 22 39.02 60.01 0.51
CA SER A 22 37.62 60.09 0.09
C SER A 22 37.22 58.91 -0.81
N ARG A 23 38.06 58.55 -1.78
CA ARG A 23 37.86 57.37 -2.65
C ARG A 23 37.90 56.06 -1.88
N ASP A 24 38.82 55.92 -0.92
CA ASP A 24 38.93 54.72 -0.09
C ASP A 24 37.70 54.54 0.83
N GLY A 25 37.20 55.64 1.39
CA GLY A 25 35.93 55.66 2.14
C GLY A 25 34.71 55.28 1.28
N GLN A 26 34.65 55.75 0.04
CA GLN A 26 33.58 55.37 -0.92
C GLN A 26 33.67 53.89 -1.32
N LEU A 27 34.88 53.37 -1.54
CA LEU A 27 35.10 51.96 -1.87
C LEU A 27 34.64 51.06 -0.72
N LYS A 28 34.96 51.43 0.51
CA LYS A 28 34.58 50.70 1.72
C LYS A 28 33.06 50.66 1.91
N ALA A 29 32.39 51.80 1.74
CA ALA A 29 30.93 51.86 1.79
C ALA A 29 30.26 50.99 0.72
N MET A 30 30.84 50.94 -0.49
CA MET A 30 30.35 50.07 -1.57
C MET A 30 30.53 48.59 -1.26
N VAL A 31 31.67 48.20 -0.67
CA VAL A 31 31.91 46.82 -0.22
C VAL A 31 30.94 46.42 0.89
N ASP A 32 30.72 47.28 1.88
CA ASP A 32 29.77 47.03 2.96
C ASP A 32 28.34 46.84 2.44
N LEU A 33 27.94 47.63 1.42
CA LEU A 33 26.65 47.48 0.76
C LEU A 33 26.50 46.12 0.04
N ILE A 34 27.56 45.66 -0.62
CA ILE A 34 27.59 44.34 -1.30
C ILE A 34 27.51 43.20 -0.27
N ILE A 35 28.21 43.32 0.86
CA ILE A 35 28.17 42.34 1.95
C ILE A 35 26.75 42.27 2.53
N ALA A 36 26.15 43.43 2.80
CA ALA A 36 24.79 43.53 3.33
C ALA A 36 23.76 42.89 2.37
N ASP A 37 23.83 43.14 1.06
CA ASP A 37 22.90 42.52 0.10
C ASP A 37 23.13 41.01 -0.05
N LYS A 38 24.39 40.53 0.00
CA LYS A 38 24.66 39.08 0.03
C LYS A 38 24.09 38.41 1.27
N LEU A 39 24.19 39.03 2.45
CA LEU A 39 23.59 38.52 3.68
C LEU A 39 22.06 38.49 3.57
N ARG A 40 21.46 39.56 3.03
CA ARG A 40 20.01 39.64 2.79
C ARG A 40 19.52 38.53 1.84
N LEU A 41 20.22 38.31 0.73
CA LEU A 41 19.88 37.25 -0.24
C LEU A 41 20.03 35.85 0.35
N ARG A 42 21.04 35.61 1.19
CA ARG A 42 21.21 34.33 1.91
C ARG A 42 20.02 34.07 2.84
N GLU A 43 19.60 35.08 3.59
CA GLU A 43 18.46 34.96 4.49
C GLU A 43 17.16 34.72 3.71
N LEU A 44 16.94 35.41 2.60
CA LEU A 44 15.79 35.16 1.71
C LEU A 44 15.77 33.72 1.17
N ARG A 45 16.94 33.18 0.77
CA ARG A 45 17.05 31.79 0.30
C ARG A 45 16.74 30.81 1.43
N ARG A 46 17.27 31.05 2.64
CA ARG A 46 17.00 30.23 3.83
C ARG A 46 15.51 30.20 4.15
N VAL A 47 14.85 31.36 4.22
CA VAL A 47 13.42 31.48 4.50
C VAL A 47 12.58 30.78 3.42
N ARG A 48 12.93 30.94 2.14
CA ARG A 48 12.25 30.23 1.04
C ARG A 48 12.41 28.72 1.15
N GLN A 49 13.61 28.23 1.48
CA GLN A 49 13.88 26.81 1.63
C GLN A 49 13.15 26.21 2.83
N ILE A 50 13.10 26.92 3.97
CA ILE A 50 12.30 26.53 5.15
C ILE A 50 10.83 26.43 4.76
N ARG A 51 10.28 27.44 4.08
CA ARG A 51 8.88 27.45 3.64
C ARG A 51 8.59 26.32 2.65
N TYR A 52 9.52 26.03 1.73
CA TYR A 52 9.37 24.94 0.77
C TYR A 52 9.36 23.57 1.47
N ARG A 53 10.29 23.34 2.41
CA ARG A 53 10.32 22.10 3.21
C ARG A 53 9.04 21.95 4.01
N LYS A 54 8.65 22.99 4.75
CA LYS A 54 7.40 22.99 5.52
C LYS A 54 6.18 22.69 4.65
N LYS A 55 6.07 23.31 3.46
CA LYS A 55 4.96 23.04 2.54
C LYS A 55 4.94 21.58 2.06
N LYS A 56 6.11 20.96 1.88
CA LYS A 56 6.22 19.55 1.49
C LYS A 56 5.83 18.63 2.64
N ASP A 57 6.28 18.93 3.85
CA ASP A 57 5.94 18.19 5.06
C ASP A 57 4.44 18.29 5.36
N ASP A 58 3.87 19.49 5.34
CA ASP A 58 2.42 19.74 5.51
C ASP A 58 1.58 18.96 4.47
N TYR A 59 2.09 18.78 3.25
CA TYR A 59 1.40 17.99 2.22
C TYR A 59 1.47 16.49 2.51
N ALA A 60 2.62 15.99 2.96
CA ALA A 60 2.77 14.59 3.36
C ALA A 60 1.87 14.26 4.56
N ASP A 61 1.82 15.14 5.56
CA ASP A 61 0.96 14.98 6.74
C ASP A 61 -0.53 14.93 6.36
N ARG A 62 -0.96 15.80 5.44
CA ARG A 62 -2.35 15.78 4.94
C ARG A 62 -2.70 14.49 4.20
N LEU A 63 -1.77 13.96 3.42
CA LEU A 63 -1.98 12.67 2.74
C LEU A 63 -2.07 11.52 3.75
N ASP A 64 -1.20 11.51 4.75
CA ASP A 64 -1.20 10.48 5.79
C ASP A 64 -2.50 10.51 6.60
N GLU A 65 -2.98 11.69 6.96
CA GLU A 65 -4.27 11.85 7.64
C GLU A 65 -5.44 11.38 6.77
N GLY A 66 -5.45 11.71 5.48
CA GLY A 66 -6.45 11.22 4.54
C GLY A 66 -6.44 9.69 4.42
N ASN A 67 -5.25 9.08 4.37
CA ASN A 67 -5.12 7.61 4.35
C ASN A 67 -5.67 6.97 5.62
N LYS A 68 -5.33 7.50 6.81
CA LYS A 68 -5.88 7.02 8.08
C LYS A 68 -7.39 7.10 8.10
N GLN A 69 -7.95 8.21 7.63
CA GLN A 69 -9.40 8.41 7.58
C GLN A 69 -10.08 7.39 6.65
N LEU A 70 -9.52 7.16 5.46
CA LEU A 70 -10.02 6.14 4.53
C LEU A 70 -9.95 4.73 5.11
N GLN A 71 -8.87 4.38 5.83
CA GLN A 71 -8.74 3.08 6.50
C GLN A 71 -9.85 2.88 7.54
N VAL A 72 -10.14 3.91 8.35
CA VAL A 72 -11.23 3.86 9.33
C VAL A 72 -12.59 3.71 8.65
N GLU A 73 -12.82 4.40 7.53
CA GLU A 73 -14.06 4.27 6.76
C GLU A 73 -14.23 2.87 6.17
N ILE A 74 -13.18 2.30 5.58
CA ILE A 74 -13.18 0.94 5.05
C ILE A 74 -13.56 -0.07 6.13
N GLU A 75 -12.92 -0.01 7.30
CA GLU A 75 -13.23 -0.93 8.40
C GLU A 75 -14.67 -0.75 8.92
N LYS A 76 -15.15 0.50 9.00
CA LYS A 76 -16.55 0.79 9.35
C LYS A 76 -17.53 0.19 8.34
N HIS A 77 -17.22 0.28 7.05
CA HIS A 77 -18.06 -0.29 5.99
C HIS A 77 -18.03 -1.82 5.99
N LYS A 78 -16.86 -2.43 6.21
CA LYS A 78 -16.73 -3.89 6.40
C LYS A 78 -17.56 -4.38 7.58
N GLU A 79 -17.50 -3.69 8.73
CA GLU A 79 -18.26 -4.09 9.90
C GLU A 79 -19.77 -3.95 9.67
N ARG A 80 -20.23 -2.87 9.03
CA ARG A 80 -21.64 -2.74 8.62
C ARG A 80 -22.09 -3.88 7.71
N ARG A 81 -21.26 -4.26 6.73
CA ARG A 81 -21.54 -5.41 5.84
C ARG A 81 -21.65 -6.70 6.65
N ARG A 82 -20.74 -6.94 7.59
CA ARG A 82 -20.76 -8.11 8.47
C ARG A 82 -22.03 -8.16 9.33
N LEU A 83 -22.41 -7.04 9.94
CA LEU A 83 -23.63 -6.95 10.75
C LEU A 83 -24.90 -7.16 9.92
N ALA A 84 -24.96 -6.57 8.71
CA ALA A 84 -26.08 -6.76 7.80
C ALA A 84 -26.26 -8.23 7.39
N LEU A 85 -25.15 -8.94 7.13
CA LEU A 85 -25.18 -10.38 6.85
C LEU A 85 -25.63 -11.20 8.07
N ALA A 86 -25.18 -10.84 9.27
CA ALA A 86 -25.54 -11.53 10.51
C ALA A 86 -27.00 -11.28 10.95
N ALA A 87 -27.61 -10.17 10.54
CA ALA A 87 -28.98 -9.79 10.89
C ALA A 87 -30.06 -10.47 10.03
N VAL A 88 -29.68 -11.16 8.94
CA VAL A 88 -30.62 -11.94 8.12
C VAL A 88 -31.08 -13.15 8.94
N PRO A 89 -32.39 -13.30 9.25
CA PRO A 89 -32.87 -14.41 10.06
C PRO A 89 -32.48 -15.75 9.42
N ALA A 90 -31.93 -16.65 10.22
CA ALA A 90 -31.71 -18.04 9.87
C ALA A 90 -33.07 -18.78 9.77
N LYS A 91 -33.88 -18.46 8.76
CA LYS A 91 -34.74 -19.49 8.19
C LYS A 91 -33.81 -20.37 7.36
N GLU A 92 -33.72 -21.65 7.72
CA GLU A 92 -32.99 -22.72 7.01
C GLU A 92 -33.41 -22.77 5.54
N SER A 93 -32.85 -21.85 4.75
CA SER A 93 -33.09 -21.73 3.33
C SER A 93 -31.75 -21.91 2.64
N GLY A 94 -31.75 -22.51 1.45
CA GLY A 94 -30.51 -22.64 0.67
C GLY A 94 -29.80 -21.29 0.48
N TRP A 95 -30.56 -20.18 0.49
CA TRP A 95 -30.07 -18.81 0.45
C TRP A 95 -29.18 -18.45 1.65
N SER A 96 -29.67 -18.64 2.88
CA SER A 96 -28.89 -18.32 4.08
C SER A 96 -27.65 -19.19 4.18
N VAL A 97 -27.76 -20.47 3.81
CA VAL A 97 -26.62 -21.40 3.78
C VAL A 97 -25.58 -20.96 2.74
N ALA A 98 -26.00 -20.59 1.53
CA ALA A 98 -25.08 -20.12 0.50
C ALA A 98 -24.38 -18.82 0.90
N VAL A 99 -25.13 -17.84 1.43
CA VAL A 99 -24.55 -16.57 1.90
C VAL A 99 -23.52 -16.81 3.02
N GLU A 100 -23.85 -17.65 4.00
CA GLU A 100 -22.94 -17.96 5.10
C GLU A 100 -21.71 -18.76 4.61
N TYR A 101 -21.88 -19.66 3.63
CA TYR A 101 -20.76 -20.34 2.97
C TYR A 101 -19.77 -19.33 2.38
N PHE A 102 -20.21 -18.41 1.52
CA PHE A 102 -19.30 -17.44 0.91
C PHE A 102 -18.67 -16.49 1.95
N ARG A 103 -19.41 -16.12 3.00
CA ARG A 103 -18.87 -15.32 4.09
C ARG A 103 -17.76 -16.07 4.85
N LEU A 104 -17.99 -17.34 5.19
CA LEU A 104 -17.03 -18.14 5.93
C LEU A 104 -15.76 -18.41 5.11
N PHE A 105 -15.88 -18.62 3.81
CA PHE A 105 -14.77 -18.97 2.92
C PHE A 105 -14.24 -17.79 2.09
N GLN A 106 -14.65 -16.55 2.39
CA GLN A 106 -14.22 -15.34 1.65
C GLN A 106 -12.70 -15.28 1.52
N PHE A 107 -11.97 -15.50 2.61
CA PHE A 107 -10.51 -15.47 2.63
C PHE A 107 -9.87 -16.86 2.61
N GLY A 108 -10.58 -17.86 2.08
CA GLY A 108 -10.15 -19.26 2.06
C GLY A 108 -10.24 -19.95 3.43
N LEU A 109 -9.57 -21.10 3.54
CA LEU A 109 -9.49 -21.85 4.79
C LEU A 109 -8.49 -21.18 5.73
N GLN A 110 -8.90 -20.86 6.96
CA GLN A 110 -8.01 -20.21 7.91
C GLN A 110 -6.92 -21.18 8.37
N GLU A 111 -5.66 -20.77 8.26
CA GLU A 111 -4.51 -21.59 8.66
C GLU A 111 -4.08 -21.31 10.11
N THR A 112 -3.75 -22.38 10.82
CA THR A 112 -2.98 -22.34 12.06
C THR A 112 -1.56 -22.01 11.69
N SER A 113 -1.19 -20.74 11.80
CA SER A 113 0.21 -20.33 11.67
C SER A 113 1.09 -21.17 12.60
N ALA A 114 2.14 -21.78 12.06
CA ALA A 114 3.13 -22.54 12.82
C ALA A 114 4.01 -21.66 13.73
N SER A 115 3.97 -20.33 13.55
CA SER A 115 4.63 -19.36 14.43
C SER A 115 3.59 -18.65 15.30
N GLY A 116 3.36 -19.14 16.52
CA GLY A 116 2.53 -18.48 17.54
C GLY A 116 1.07 -18.30 17.10
N GLY A 117 0.32 -19.40 17.07
CA GLY A 117 -1.08 -19.39 16.63
C GLY A 117 -1.95 -18.42 17.42
N CYS A 118 -2.56 -17.45 16.72
CA CYS A 118 -3.66 -16.68 17.27
C CYS A 118 -4.86 -17.63 17.50
N PRO A 119 -5.43 -17.73 18.71
CA PRO A 119 -6.55 -18.62 19.02
C PRO A 119 -7.79 -18.42 18.13
N LEU A 120 -7.92 -17.21 17.57
CA LEU A 120 -8.99 -16.80 16.66
C LEU A 120 -8.96 -17.55 15.31
N SER A 121 -7.78 -17.88 14.78
CA SER A 121 -7.68 -18.57 13.47
C SER A 121 -8.15 -20.04 13.57
N GLU A 122 -7.76 -20.71 14.66
CA GLU A 122 -8.12 -22.11 14.88
C GLU A 122 -9.61 -22.27 15.24
N SER A 123 -10.20 -21.34 16.00
CA SER A 123 -11.65 -21.33 16.24
C SER A 123 -12.44 -21.11 14.96
N GLN A 124 -11.95 -20.24 14.07
CA GLN A 124 -12.59 -19.93 12.79
C GLN A 124 -12.52 -21.12 11.83
N ARG A 125 -11.38 -21.80 11.74
CA ARG A 125 -11.25 -23.04 10.96
C ARG A 125 -12.21 -24.13 11.45
N ARG A 126 -12.31 -24.33 12.78
CA ARG A 126 -13.26 -25.29 13.35
C ARG A 126 -14.69 -24.93 13.00
N ALA A 127 -15.06 -23.66 13.04
CA ALA A 127 -16.37 -23.18 12.62
C ALA A 127 -16.64 -23.46 11.13
N GLN A 128 -15.67 -23.20 10.25
CA GLN A 128 -15.77 -23.51 8.81
C GLN A 128 -16.02 -25.00 8.56
N ILE A 129 -15.25 -25.88 9.22
CA ILE A 129 -15.41 -27.34 9.08
C ILE A 129 -16.74 -27.82 9.65
N ALA A 130 -17.14 -27.32 10.83
CA ALA A 130 -18.41 -27.67 11.46
C ALA A 130 -19.60 -27.24 10.61
N PHE A 131 -19.54 -26.04 10.04
CA PHE A 131 -20.54 -25.52 9.12
C PHE A 131 -20.73 -26.43 7.90
N LEU A 132 -19.64 -26.83 7.23
CA LEU A 132 -19.74 -27.73 6.07
C LEU A 132 -20.33 -29.09 6.45
N LYS A 133 -19.94 -29.66 7.60
CA LYS A 133 -20.50 -30.93 8.06
C LYS A 133 -21.99 -30.85 8.41
N ALA A 134 -22.44 -29.70 8.91
CA ALA A 134 -23.83 -29.49 9.30
C ALA A 134 -24.75 -29.16 8.12
N THR A 135 -24.23 -28.52 7.08
CA THR A 135 -25.03 -27.99 5.97
C THR A 135 -24.97 -28.82 4.70
N MET A 136 -23.89 -29.57 4.47
CA MET A 136 -23.71 -30.34 3.25
C MET A 136 -24.30 -31.75 3.38
N ALA A 137 -25.02 -32.18 2.35
CA ALA A 137 -25.50 -33.56 2.25
C ALA A 137 -24.30 -34.53 2.19
N PRO A 138 -24.40 -35.74 2.77
CA PRO A 138 -23.29 -36.72 2.77
C PRO A 138 -22.75 -37.08 1.38
N GLY A 139 -23.61 -37.04 0.36
CA GLY A 139 -23.27 -37.32 -1.04
C GLY A 139 -23.10 -36.08 -1.92
N ILE A 140 -22.85 -34.89 -1.33
CA ILE A 140 -22.67 -33.66 -2.13
C ILE A 140 -21.55 -33.85 -3.15
N LEU A 141 -21.81 -33.49 -4.39
CA LEU A 141 -20.78 -33.46 -5.44
C LEU A 141 -20.16 -32.05 -5.47
N TYR A 142 -18.85 -32.00 -5.36
CA TYR A 142 -18.06 -30.77 -5.48
C TYR A 142 -16.98 -30.98 -6.53
N ASN A 143 -17.07 -30.26 -7.63
CA ASN A 143 -16.28 -30.50 -8.84
C ASN A 143 -16.43 -31.96 -9.30
N THR A 144 -15.40 -32.78 -9.12
CA THR A 144 -15.36 -34.21 -9.48
C THR A 144 -15.34 -35.15 -8.27
N GLU A 145 -15.43 -34.60 -7.07
CA GLU A 145 -15.28 -35.33 -5.81
C GLU A 145 -16.57 -35.30 -4.98
N CYS A 146 -16.69 -36.23 -4.03
CA CYS A 146 -17.88 -36.42 -3.20
C CYS A 146 -17.63 -36.12 -1.72
N GLY A 147 -18.58 -35.44 -1.10
CA GLY A 147 -18.65 -35.18 0.32
C GLY A 147 -17.97 -33.88 0.77
N ALA A 148 -18.29 -33.44 1.99
CA ALA A 148 -17.75 -32.22 2.58
C ALA A 148 -16.20 -32.21 2.70
N LYS A 149 -15.57 -33.39 2.75
CA LYS A 149 -14.10 -33.52 2.79
C LYS A 149 -13.44 -32.99 1.52
N ALA A 150 -14.06 -33.20 0.35
CA ALA A 150 -13.58 -32.69 -0.93
C ALA A 150 -13.53 -31.16 -0.93
N ILE A 151 -14.61 -30.54 -0.45
CA ILE A 151 -14.72 -29.07 -0.31
C ILE A 151 -13.60 -28.54 0.60
N ILE A 152 -13.42 -29.17 1.77
CA ILE A 152 -12.36 -28.78 2.72
C ILE A 152 -10.97 -28.94 2.10
N GLY A 153 -10.72 -30.04 1.40
CA GLY A 153 -9.45 -30.29 0.72
C GLY A 153 -9.13 -29.24 -0.35
N ASN A 154 -10.12 -28.89 -1.18
CA ASN A 154 -9.96 -27.83 -2.17
C ASN A 154 -9.63 -26.48 -1.51
N TRP A 155 -10.32 -26.11 -0.44
CA TRP A 155 -10.03 -24.88 0.30
C TRP A 155 -8.66 -24.89 0.97
N TYR A 156 -8.20 -26.06 1.44
CA TYR A 156 -6.85 -26.23 1.95
C TYR A 156 -5.79 -26.01 0.84
N TYR A 157 -6.01 -26.52 -0.37
CA TYR A 157 -5.09 -26.25 -1.47
C TYR A 157 -5.08 -24.77 -1.87
N ILE A 158 -6.25 -24.13 -1.93
CA ILE A 158 -6.36 -22.70 -2.22
C ILE A 158 -5.57 -21.87 -1.20
N SER A 159 -5.71 -22.15 0.11
CA SER A 159 -4.97 -21.42 1.15
C SER A 159 -3.46 -21.64 1.04
N GLN A 160 -3.04 -22.84 0.63
CA GLN A 160 -1.63 -23.16 0.40
C GLN A 160 -1.08 -22.52 -0.88
N TRP A 161 -1.90 -22.26 -1.90
CA TRP A 161 -1.45 -21.70 -3.18
C TRP A 161 -1.44 -20.18 -3.22
N PHE A 162 -2.39 -19.56 -2.53
CA PHE A 162 -2.64 -18.12 -2.58
C PHE A 162 -2.62 -17.55 -1.15
N SER A 163 -1.57 -16.80 -0.82
CA SER A 163 -1.46 -16.11 0.46
C SER A 163 -2.45 -14.95 0.59
N GLU A 164 -2.84 -14.35 -0.53
CA GLU A 164 -3.85 -13.31 -0.62
C GLU A 164 -4.96 -13.80 -1.55
N PHE A 165 -6.07 -14.20 -0.94
CA PHE A 165 -7.26 -14.70 -1.61
C PHE A 165 -8.48 -14.00 -1.03
N ASP A 166 -9.33 -13.45 -1.90
CA ASP A 166 -10.61 -12.84 -1.52
C ASP A 166 -11.69 -13.26 -2.53
N MET A 167 -12.70 -13.96 -2.05
CA MET A 167 -13.84 -14.40 -2.82
C MET A 167 -15.10 -13.70 -2.32
N GLU A 168 -15.56 -12.72 -3.09
CA GLU A 168 -16.76 -11.96 -2.77
C GLU A 168 -17.99 -12.54 -3.47
N LEU A 169 -19.07 -12.72 -2.71
CA LEU A 169 -20.38 -12.98 -3.27
C LEU A 169 -21.00 -11.67 -3.77
N ASN A 170 -21.18 -11.57 -5.09
CA ASN A 170 -21.77 -10.40 -5.75
C ASN A 170 -23.29 -10.48 -5.83
N ALA A 171 -23.79 -11.67 -6.16
CA ALA A 171 -25.22 -11.90 -6.33
C ALA A 171 -25.55 -13.36 -6.04
N LEU A 172 -26.76 -13.56 -5.55
CA LEU A 172 -27.38 -14.86 -5.38
C LEU A 172 -28.74 -14.78 -6.07
N GLU A 173 -28.99 -15.71 -6.98
CA GLU A 173 -30.13 -15.68 -7.90
C GLU A 173 -30.78 -17.07 -7.95
N THR A 174 -32.09 -17.13 -8.22
CA THR A 174 -32.74 -18.40 -8.54
C THR A 174 -32.51 -18.70 -10.02
N GLY A 175 -31.85 -19.80 -10.32
CA GLY A 175 -31.67 -20.33 -11.65
C GLY A 175 -32.90 -21.08 -12.18
N VAL A 176 -32.72 -21.72 -13.33
CA VAL A 176 -33.75 -22.57 -13.94
C VAL A 176 -34.03 -23.74 -13.00
N SER A 177 -35.30 -24.15 -12.90
CA SER A 177 -35.75 -25.27 -12.06
C SER A 177 -35.54 -25.09 -10.55
N GLY A 178 -35.41 -23.85 -10.06
CA GLY A 178 -35.30 -23.58 -8.62
C GLY A 178 -33.89 -23.79 -8.04
N THR A 179 -32.90 -24.07 -8.89
CA THR A 179 -31.48 -24.15 -8.48
C THR A 179 -30.99 -22.79 -7.98
N LEU A 180 -30.10 -22.78 -7.00
CA LEU A 180 -29.56 -21.53 -6.47
C LEU A 180 -28.23 -21.22 -7.17
N VAL A 181 -28.09 -20.02 -7.74
CA VAL A 181 -26.92 -19.62 -8.52
C VAL A 181 -26.22 -18.45 -7.83
N ALA A 182 -24.98 -18.67 -7.40
CA ALA A 182 -24.12 -17.64 -6.84
C ALA A 182 -23.16 -17.10 -7.90
N LYS A 183 -23.04 -15.78 -7.98
CA LYS A 183 -22.02 -15.09 -8.79
C LYS A 183 -20.97 -14.50 -7.87
N THR A 184 -19.71 -14.80 -8.13
CA THR A 184 -18.59 -14.34 -7.30
C THR A 184 -17.56 -13.56 -8.09
N ASN A 185 -16.82 -12.69 -7.40
CA ASN A 185 -15.53 -12.20 -7.86
C ASN A 185 -14.46 -12.78 -6.95
N THR A 186 -13.52 -13.51 -7.53
CA THR A 186 -12.35 -14.03 -6.83
C THR A 186 -11.14 -13.21 -7.22
N THR A 187 -10.55 -12.54 -6.23
CA THR A 187 -9.34 -11.74 -6.34
C THR A 187 -8.18 -12.52 -5.73
N ILE A 188 -7.11 -12.70 -6.49
CA ILE A 188 -5.88 -13.37 -6.02
C ILE A 188 -4.66 -12.51 -6.34
N ALA A 189 -3.69 -12.46 -5.44
CA ALA A 189 -2.36 -11.94 -5.75
C ALA A 189 -1.45 -13.08 -6.20
N ILE A 190 -0.81 -12.91 -7.36
CA ILE A 190 0.16 -13.88 -7.86
C ILE A 190 1.49 -13.61 -7.17
N THR A 191 1.92 -14.52 -6.29
CA THR A 191 3.21 -14.44 -5.61
C THR A 191 4.21 -15.40 -6.25
N GLU A 192 5.50 -15.26 -5.91
CA GLU A 192 6.49 -16.26 -6.31
C GLU A 192 6.15 -17.66 -5.80
N HIS A 193 5.59 -17.75 -4.60
CA HIS A 193 5.10 -19.01 -4.02
C HIS A 193 3.98 -19.63 -4.88
N THR A 194 3.03 -18.82 -5.33
CA THR A 194 1.98 -19.24 -6.26
C THR A 194 2.56 -19.78 -7.56
N ILE A 195 3.56 -19.11 -8.15
CA ILE A 195 4.23 -19.61 -9.36
C ILE A 195 4.87 -20.98 -9.10
N ARG A 196 5.63 -21.12 -8.00
CA ARG A 196 6.33 -22.37 -7.67
C ARG A 196 5.37 -23.54 -7.42
N LYS A 197 4.17 -23.27 -6.87
CA LYS A 197 3.18 -24.31 -6.51
C LYS A 197 2.19 -24.63 -7.63
N VAL A 198 1.66 -23.62 -8.31
CA VAL A 198 0.54 -23.75 -9.27
C VAL A 198 1.02 -23.75 -10.71
N PHE A 199 2.06 -22.98 -11.02
CA PHE A 199 2.59 -22.82 -12.37
C PHE A 199 4.08 -23.21 -12.44
N PRO A 200 4.46 -24.43 -12.01
CA PRO A 200 5.88 -24.83 -11.92
C PRO A 200 6.59 -24.83 -13.29
N HIS A 201 5.84 -24.90 -14.39
CA HIS A 201 6.35 -24.81 -15.76
C HIS A 201 6.81 -23.38 -16.13
N LEU A 202 6.46 -22.36 -15.34
CA LEU A 202 6.96 -20.99 -15.51
C LEU A 202 8.27 -20.75 -14.75
N LEU A 203 8.85 -21.78 -14.15
CA LEU A 203 10.22 -21.74 -13.62
C LEU A 203 11.20 -21.88 -14.79
N SER A 204 12.32 -21.16 -14.71
CA SER A 204 13.36 -21.22 -15.74
C SER A 204 14.02 -22.60 -15.74
N SER A 205 14.17 -23.19 -16.93
CA SER A 205 14.94 -24.43 -17.13
C SER A 205 16.44 -24.25 -16.91
N ASP A 206 16.93 -23.01 -17.04
CA ASP A 206 18.35 -22.69 -16.93
C ASP A 206 18.76 -22.56 -15.45
N ASP A 207 19.07 -23.71 -14.85
CA ASP A 207 19.95 -24.05 -13.71
C ASP A 207 20.18 -23.07 -12.54
N SER A 208 19.21 -22.23 -12.20
CA SER A 208 19.29 -21.40 -10.97
C SER A 208 18.00 -21.35 -10.15
N GLY A 209 16.97 -22.12 -10.51
CA GLY A 209 15.67 -22.07 -9.81
C GLY A 209 14.96 -20.72 -9.90
N GLY A 210 15.37 -19.88 -10.87
CA GLY A 210 14.85 -18.56 -11.12
C GLY A 210 13.53 -18.55 -11.89
N LEU A 211 12.82 -17.43 -11.83
CA LEU A 211 11.55 -17.23 -12.52
C LEU A 211 11.76 -16.92 -14.01
N SER A 212 10.98 -17.56 -14.89
CA SER A 212 10.92 -17.19 -16.31
C SER A 212 10.54 -15.71 -16.50
N PRO A 213 10.79 -15.11 -17.68
CA PRO A 213 10.42 -13.72 -17.95
C PRO A 213 8.94 -13.43 -17.68
N ILE A 214 8.05 -14.34 -18.10
CA ILE A 214 6.60 -14.20 -17.87
C ILE A 214 6.24 -14.36 -16.40
N ALA A 215 6.87 -15.27 -15.65
CA ALA A 215 6.66 -15.40 -14.22
C ALA A 215 7.06 -14.12 -13.48
N ARG A 216 8.17 -13.47 -13.85
CA ARG A 216 8.58 -12.20 -13.25
C ARG A 216 7.59 -11.07 -13.50
N GLU A 217 6.91 -11.07 -14.64
CA GLU A 217 5.88 -10.07 -14.94
C GLU A 217 4.57 -10.32 -14.19
N LEU A 218 4.24 -11.59 -13.93
CA LEU A 218 3.04 -12.00 -13.21
C LEU A 218 3.16 -11.82 -11.70
N VAL A 219 4.36 -12.00 -11.12
CA VAL A 219 4.55 -11.82 -9.68
C VAL A 219 4.24 -10.38 -9.25
N GLY A 220 3.44 -10.24 -8.20
CA GLY A 220 2.95 -8.96 -7.68
C GLY A 220 1.74 -8.41 -8.43
N ARG A 221 1.22 -9.12 -9.45
CA ARG A 221 -0.03 -8.76 -10.11
C ARG A 221 -1.22 -9.39 -9.39
N THR A 222 -2.35 -8.70 -9.47
CA THR A 222 -3.63 -9.18 -8.96
C THR A 222 -4.48 -9.64 -10.13
N LEU A 223 -5.06 -10.84 -10.02
CA LEU A 223 -6.01 -11.39 -10.98
C LEU A 223 -7.41 -11.38 -10.37
N VAL A 224 -8.39 -10.86 -11.12
CA VAL A 224 -9.81 -10.90 -10.74
C VAL A 224 -10.54 -11.84 -11.69
N MET A 225 -11.15 -12.87 -11.13
CA MET A 225 -11.89 -13.90 -11.87
C MET A 225 -13.36 -13.85 -11.49
N LYS A 226 -14.24 -13.88 -12.49
CA LYS A 226 -15.69 -13.98 -12.28
C LYS A 226 -16.07 -15.45 -12.18
N GLY A 227 -16.64 -15.84 -11.04
CA GLY A 227 -17.09 -17.19 -10.77
C GLY A 227 -18.60 -17.34 -10.84
N THR A 228 -19.06 -18.56 -11.10
CA THR A 228 -20.46 -18.94 -10.94
C THR A 228 -20.52 -20.31 -10.29
N SER A 229 -21.31 -20.44 -9.22
CA SER A 229 -21.53 -21.70 -8.51
C SER A 229 -23.02 -22.00 -8.45
N ARG A 230 -23.39 -23.27 -8.61
CA ARG A 230 -24.78 -23.74 -8.54
C ARG A 230 -24.94 -24.66 -7.34
N PHE A 231 -26.04 -24.50 -6.60
CA PHE A 231 -26.42 -25.36 -5.50
C PHE A 231 -27.75 -26.02 -5.87
N GLU A 232 -27.79 -27.34 -5.70
CA GLU A 232 -28.91 -28.23 -6.02
C GLU A 232 -29.38 -28.98 -4.77
#